data_AF-A0A7J9X197-F1
#
_entry.id   AF-A0A7J9X197-F1
#
_cell.length_a   1.000
_cell.length_b   1.000
_cell.length_c   1.000
_cell.angle_alpha   90.00
_cell.angle_beta   90.00
_cell.angle_gamma   90.00
#
_symmetry.space_group_name_H-M   'P 1'
#
loop_
_entity.id
_entity.type
_entity.pdbx_description
1 polymer ?
#
loop_
_entity_poly.entity_id
_entity_poly.type
_entity_poly.pdbx_seq_one_letter_code
_entity_poly.pdbx_strand_id
1 'polypeptide(L)'
;MRDIFRDDFGFKHVDAGEGWLIFALPPAELGIHLAEGPTFESGVRHRLTLMCDDIGATIAELRSKGIEARGEPRDESWGMTTTLLLPGGVDIMLYEPRHPTAI
;
A
#
# COMPACT_ATOMS: atom_id res chain seq x y z
N MET A 1 -10.11 -1.17 9.99
CA MET A 1 -8.91 -0.49 9.47
C MET A 1 -7.71 -0.59 10.41
N ARG A 2 -7.83 -0.22 11.70
CA ARG A 2 -6.74 -0.38 12.68
C ARG A 2 -6.24 -1.82 12.82
N ASP A 3 -7.18 -2.76 12.98
CA ASP A 3 -6.86 -4.17 13.19
C ASP A 3 -6.11 -4.77 12.00
N ILE A 4 -6.34 -4.29 10.79
CA ILE A 4 -5.63 -4.76 9.60
C ILE A 4 -4.16 -4.37 9.62
N PHE A 5 -3.86 -3.12 9.94
CA PHE A 5 -2.46 -2.71 10.04
C PHE A 5 -1.74 -3.44 11.17
N ARG A 6 -2.45 -3.79 12.26
CA ARG A 6 -1.88 -4.53 13.40
C ARG A 6 -1.73 -6.03 13.14
N ASP A 7 -2.80 -6.68 12.71
CA ASP A 7 -2.96 -8.13 12.73
C ASP A 7 -2.63 -8.72 11.35
N ASP A 8 -3.09 -8.08 10.27
CA ASP A 8 -2.92 -8.61 8.92
C ASP A 8 -1.61 -8.19 8.28
N PHE A 9 -1.24 -6.90 8.39
CA PHE A 9 0.06 -6.40 7.94
C PHE A 9 1.16 -6.57 9.00
N GLY A 10 0.80 -6.84 10.25
CA GLY A 10 1.77 -7.08 11.32
C GLY A 10 2.58 -5.83 11.72
N PHE A 11 2.10 -4.62 11.42
CA PHE A 11 2.85 -3.40 11.70
C PHE A 11 2.93 -3.15 13.20
N LYS A 12 4.15 -2.82 13.66
CA LYS A 12 4.38 -2.37 15.04
C LYS A 12 3.61 -1.07 15.27
N HIS A 13 3.09 -0.88 16.47
CA HIS A 13 2.33 0.31 16.80
C HIS A 13 2.47 0.69 18.29
N VAL A 14 2.06 1.92 18.59
CA VAL A 14 1.83 2.41 19.95
C VAL A 14 0.37 2.87 20.08
N ASP A 15 -0.19 2.81 21.27
CA ASP A 15 -1.47 3.44 21.61
C ASP A 15 -1.16 4.79 22.29
N ALA A 16 -1.54 5.90 21.63
CA ALA A 16 -1.34 7.25 22.13
C ALA A 16 -2.46 7.72 23.08
N GLY A 17 -3.28 6.78 23.57
CA GLY A 17 -4.44 7.03 24.44
C GLY A 17 -5.75 6.85 23.68
N GLU A 18 -6.78 6.39 24.40
CA GLU A 18 -8.16 6.26 23.90
C GLU A 18 -8.30 5.42 22.61
N GLY A 19 -7.38 4.49 22.34
CA GLY A 19 -7.40 3.64 21.15
C GLY A 19 -6.89 4.34 19.88
N TRP A 20 -6.18 5.47 20.02
CA TRP A 20 -5.50 6.12 18.92
C TRP A 20 -4.17 5.41 18.61
N LEU A 21 -4.25 4.41 17.73
CA LEU A 21 -3.09 3.64 17.31
C LEU A 21 -2.25 4.39 16.27
N ILE A 22 -0.94 4.50 16.53
CA ILE A 22 0.06 5.04 15.62
C ILE A 22 0.97 3.88 15.19
N PHE A 23 1.01 3.62 13.89
CA PHE A 23 1.77 2.50 13.32
C PHE A 23 3.14 2.96 12.84
N ALA A 24 4.18 2.20 13.20
CA ALA A 24 5.48 2.28 12.58
C ALA A 24 5.38 1.66 11.18
N LEU A 25 5.71 2.45 10.16
CA LEU A 25 5.88 1.94 8.81
C LEU A 25 7.24 1.23 8.70
N PRO A 26 7.37 0.24 7.80
CA PRO A 26 8.67 -0.19 7.29
C PRO A 26 9.48 1.00 6.73
N PRO A 27 10.78 0.83 6.42
CA PRO A 27 11.50 1.82 5.62
C PRO A 27 10.65 2.28 4.44
N ALA A 28 10.47 3.59 4.32
CA ALA A 28 9.57 4.20 3.36
C ALA A 28 10.34 5.19 2.49
N GLU A 29 10.02 5.21 1.20
CA GLU A 29 10.55 6.18 0.24
C GLU A 29 9.46 7.14 -0.24
N LEU A 30 9.89 8.34 -0.67
CA LEU A 30 9.02 9.37 -1.23
C LEU A 30 9.37 9.59 -2.71
N GLY A 31 8.44 9.21 -3.58
CA GLY A 31 8.46 9.59 -5.00
C GLY A 31 7.72 10.91 -5.23
N ILE A 32 8.34 11.84 -5.94
CA ILE A 32 7.70 13.09 -6.37
C ILE A 32 7.35 12.98 -7.85
N HIS A 33 6.05 12.93 -8.15
CA HIS A 33 5.59 13.01 -9.53
C HIS A 33 5.69 14.44 -10.05
N LEU A 34 5.97 14.57 -11.35
CA LEU A 34 5.86 15.84 -12.05
C LEU A 34 4.41 16.33 -12.00
N ALA A 35 4.21 17.65 -12.15
CA ALA A 35 2.90 18.29 -12.15
C ALA A 35 2.13 18.07 -13.49
N GLU A 36 2.10 16.83 -13.97
CA GLU A 36 1.47 16.41 -15.22
C GLU A 36 1.03 14.94 -15.17
N GLY A 37 0.24 14.52 -16.15
CA GLY A 37 -0.23 13.15 -16.31
C GLY A 37 -1.46 12.77 -15.45
N PRO A 38 -1.93 11.51 -15.56
CA PRO A 38 -3.25 11.11 -15.05
C PRO A 38 -3.46 11.33 -13.55
N THR A 39 -2.41 11.12 -12.74
CA THR A 39 -2.48 11.36 -11.29
C THR A 39 -2.64 12.85 -10.98
N PHE A 40 -1.93 13.72 -11.69
CA PHE A 40 -2.07 15.18 -11.50
C PHE A 40 -3.44 15.67 -11.97
N GLU A 41 -3.88 15.21 -13.14
CA GLU A 41 -5.16 15.57 -13.77
C GLU A 41 -6.38 15.14 -12.94
N SER A 42 -6.30 13.97 -12.29
CA SER A 42 -7.35 13.49 -11.37
C SER A 42 -7.46 14.27 -10.06
N GLY A 43 -6.62 15.29 -9.84
CA GLY A 43 -6.62 16.08 -8.62
C GLY A 43 -5.90 15.43 -7.44
N VAL A 44 -5.34 14.22 -7.62
CA VAL A 44 -4.55 13.55 -6.59
C VAL A 44 -3.24 14.31 -6.41
N ARG A 45 -2.96 14.73 -5.17
CA ARG A 45 -1.75 15.51 -4.81
C ARG A 45 -0.75 14.74 -3.97
N HIS A 46 -1.21 13.69 -3.31
CA HIS A 46 -0.38 12.74 -2.59
C HIS A 46 -1.06 11.37 -2.66
N ARG A 47 -0.27 10.30 -2.62
CA ARG A 47 -0.76 8.93 -2.54
C ARG A 47 0.15 8.16 -1.62
N LEU A 48 -0.44 7.41 -0.71
CA LEU A 48 0.26 6.38 0.05
C LEU A 48 0.13 5.05 -0.72
N THR A 49 1.25 4.37 -0.90
CA THR A 49 1.30 3.03 -1.49
C THR A 49 2.09 2.12 -0.54
N LEU A 50 1.78 0.82 -0.57
CA LEU A 50 2.51 -0.20 0.16
C LEU A 50 3.45 -0.91 -0.81
N MET A 51 4.72 -1.04 -0.44
CA MET A 51 5.71 -1.80 -1.20
C MET A 51 5.80 -3.24 -0.70
N CYS A 52 6.16 -4.14 -1.59
CA CYS A 52 6.48 -5.53 -1.28
C CYS A 52 7.58 -6.07 -2.19
N ASP A 53 8.25 -7.14 -1.78
CA ASP A 53 9.33 -7.78 -2.55
C ASP A 53 8.81 -8.78 -3.59
N ASP A 54 7.61 -9.34 -3.36
CA ASP A 54 6.92 -10.27 -4.26
C ASP A 54 5.42 -10.02 -4.18
N ILE A 55 4.84 -9.44 -5.23
CA ILE A 55 3.43 -9.06 -5.24
C ILE A 55 2.50 -10.29 -5.25
N GLY A 56 2.92 -11.39 -5.87
CA GLY A 56 2.13 -12.60 -5.98
C GLY A 56 1.99 -13.29 -4.62
N ALA A 57 3.11 -13.46 -3.92
CA ALA A 57 3.15 -14.02 -2.57
C ALA A 57 2.37 -13.12 -1.59
N THR A 58 2.57 -11.80 -1.66
CA THR A 58 1.90 -10.84 -0.78
C THR A 58 0.39 -10.83 -0.98
N ILE A 59 -0.10 -10.84 -2.23
CA ILE A 59 -1.54 -10.92 -2.51
C ILE A 59 -2.12 -12.24 -2.00
N ALA A 60 -1.42 -13.37 -2.20
CA ALA A 60 -1.89 -14.66 -1.73
C ALA A 60 -2.04 -14.69 -0.20
N GLU A 61 -1.04 -14.17 0.52
CA GLU A 61 -1.07 -14.04 1.97
C GLU A 61 -2.24 -13.15 2.43
N LEU A 62 -2.37 -11.94 1.86
CA LEU A 62 -3.41 -10.99 2.23
C LEU A 62 -4.82 -11.52 1.91
N ARG A 63 -5.01 -12.21 0.78
CA ARG A 63 -6.26 -12.89 0.45
C ARG A 63 -6.61 -13.97 1.48
N SER A 64 -5.62 -14.73 1.98
CA SER A 64 -5.83 -15.73 3.03
C SER A 64 -6.29 -15.12 4.37
N LYS A 65 -5.96 -13.84 4.59
CA LYS A 65 -6.38 -13.02 5.72
C LYS A 65 -7.70 -12.28 5.48
N GLY A 66 -8.33 -12.48 4.32
CA GLY A 66 -9.62 -11.87 3.97
C GLY A 66 -9.54 -10.48 3.34
N ILE A 67 -8.35 -10.00 2.96
CA ILE A 67 -8.17 -8.74 2.23
C ILE A 67 -8.38 -8.98 0.74
N GLU A 68 -9.24 -8.17 0.13
CA GLU A 68 -9.51 -8.25 -1.30
C GLU A 68 -8.45 -7.47 -2.10
N ALA A 69 -7.93 -8.09 -3.16
CA ALA A 69 -7.17 -7.41 -4.20
C ALA A 69 -8.05 -7.24 -5.45
N ARG A 70 -8.12 -6.03 -5.99
CA ARG A 70 -8.90 -5.63 -7.17
C ARG A 70 -8.26 -6.21 -8.43
N GLY A 71 -8.62 -7.46 -8.71
CA GLY A 71 -8.11 -8.20 -9.85
C GLY A 71 -6.64 -8.60 -9.68
N GLU A 72 -6.03 -8.98 -10.80
CA GLU A 72 -4.65 -9.45 -10.85
C GLU A 72 -3.66 -8.28 -11.01
N PRO A 73 -2.40 -8.46 -10.55
CA PRO A 73 -1.34 -7.48 -10.76
C PRO A 73 -1.21 -7.02 -12.21
N ARG A 74 -0.95 -5.72 -12.38
CA ARG A 74 -0.73 -5.09 -13.68
C ARG A 74 0.72 -4.69 -13.85
N ASP A 75 1.21 -4.86 -15.07
CA ASP A 75 2.56 -4.45 -15.44
C ASP A 75 2.61 -2.96 -15.79
N GLU A 76 3.18 -2.17 -14.88
CA GLU A 76 3.46 -0.76 -15.11
C GLU A 76 4.96 -0.56 -15.34
N SER A 77 5.32 0.49 -16.09
CA SER A 77 6.73 0.80 -16.44
C SER A 77 7.68 0.95 -15.24
N TRP A 78 7.16 1.11 -14.03
CA TRP A 78 7.91 1.31 -12.79
C TRP A 78 7.74 0.15 -11.78
N GLY A 79 6.84 -0.81 -12.01
CA GLY A 79 6.60 -1.89 -11.04
C GLY A 79 5.32 -2.67 -11.30
N MET A 80 5.15 -3.80 -10.60
CA MET A 80 3.87 -4.54 -10.61
C MET A 80 2.95 -3.92 -9.61
N THR A 81 1.69 -3.70 -9.97
CA THR A 81 0.74 -2.99 -9.12
C THR A 81 -0.58 -3.73 -8.99
N THR A 82 -1.20 -3.65 -7.82
CA THR A 82 -2.61 -3.97 -7.63
C THR A 82 -3.22 -2.98 -6.64
N THR A 83 -4.55 -2.94 -6.58
CA THR A 83 -5.28 -2.18 -5.56
C THR A 83 -5.84 -3.14 -4.53
N LEU A 84 -5.54 -2.92 -3.26
CA LEU A 84 -6.18 -3.61 -2.15
C LEU A 84 -7.40 -2.81 -1.69
N LEU A 85 -8.52 -3.50 -1.46
CA LEU A 85 -9.68 -2.93 -0.79
C LEU A 85 -9.55 -3.18 0.72
N LEU A 86 -9.33 -2.11 1.47
CA LEU A 86 -9.38 -2.15 2.92
C LEU A 86 -10.83 -1.96 3.42
N PRO A 87 -11.20 -2.54 4.58
CA PRO A 87 -12.46 -2.27 5.26
C PRO A 87 -12.69 -0.78 5.48
N GLY A 88 -13.93 -0.37 5.27
CA GLY A 88 -14.30 1.04 5.16
C GLY A 88 -14.33 1.55 3.72
N GLY A 89 -14.08 0.69 2.73
CA GLY A 89 -14.18 1.03 1.31
C GLY A 89 -12.99 1.83 0.80
N VAL A 90 -11.83 1.69 1.45
CA VAL A 90 -10.63 2.46 1.12
C VAL A 90 -9.73 1.64 0.22
N ASP A 91 -9.46 2.17 -0.96
CA ASP A 91 -8.50 1.60 -1.89
C ASP A 91 -7.08 2.08 -1.55
N ILE A 92 -6.14 1.14 -1.46
CA ILE A 92 -4.70 1.42 -1.35
C ILE A 92 -3.93 0.61 -2.38
N MET A 93 -2.92 1.20 -2.99
CA MET A 93 -2.08 0.50 -3.96
C MET A 93 -1.02 -0.32 -3.24
N LEU A 94 -0.92 -1.59 -3.59
CA LEU A 94 0.23 -2.46 -3.29
C LEU A 94 1.07 -2.55 -4.57
N TYR A 95 2.38 -2.41 -4.45
CA TYR A 95 3.26 -2.57 -5.60
C TYR A 95 4.59 -3.24 -5.26
N GLU A 96 5.14 -3.92 -6.26
CA GLU A 96 6.51 -4.46 -6.27
C GLU A 96 7.35 -3.57 -7.19
N PRO A 97 8.38 -2.90 -6.68
CA PRO A 97 9.19 -1.97 -7.47
C PRO A 97 10.00 -2.72 -8.53
N ARG A 98 10.06 -2.15 -9.75
CA ARG A 98 10.99 -2.59 -10.82
C ARG A 98 12.01 -1.51 -11.18
N HIS A 99 12.19 -0.53 -10.30
CA HIS A 99 13.21 0.52 -10.37
C HIS A 99 14.17 0.40 -9.18
N PRO A 100 15.34 1.06 -9.23
CA PRO A 100 16.19 1.20 -8.05
C PRO A 100 15.42 1.84 -6.89
N THR A 101 15.50 1.24 -5.71
CA THR A 101 14.86 1.73 -4.48
C THR A 101 15.83 2.58 -3.67
N ALA A 102 15.30 3.52 -2.87
CA ALA A 102 16.09 4.35 -1.97
C ALA A 102 16.22 3.76 -0.54
N ILE A 103 15.69 2.56 -0.34
CA ILE A 103 15.68 1.79 0.92
C ILE A 103 16.50 0.52 0.83
#